data_AF-A0A967AIN6-F1
#
_entry.id   AF-A0A967AIN6-F1
#
_cell.length_a   1.000
_cell.length_b   1.000
_cell.length_c   1.000
_cell.angle_alpha   90.00
_cell.angle_beta   90.00
_cell.angle_gamma   90.00
#
_symmetry.space_group_name_H-M   'P 1'
#
loop_
_entity.id
_entity.type
_entity.pdbx_description
1 polymer ?
#
loop_
_entity_poly.entity_id
_entity_poly.type
_entity_poly.pdbx_seq_one_letter_code
_entity_poly.pdbx_strand_id
1 'polypeptide(L)'
;MNPTSAFRFLLLLVPVVWVVIRLLPAEHPQYGNLRTIVSQEHQSEQETTGRNKEASDTFANHDTSFRAHYQSHFATSGYDFNHYRLAYKYGFDLALDEDNRKMEWNSLELQARQNWNEKLMGLWSQHRLAVRYGWEQGLKMHGG
;
A
#
# COMPACT_ATOMS: atom_id res chain seq x y z
N MET A 1 -3.53 37.11 50.21
CA MET A 1 -3.79 36.58 48.84
C MET A 1 -3.87 35.08 48.94
N ASN A 2 -5.03 34.57 49.37
CA ASN A 2 -5.32 33.15 49.54
C ASN A 2 -6.80 33.00 49.14
N PRO A 3 -7.30 31.91 48.51
CA PRO A 3 -7.15 30.56 49.09
C PRO A 3 -7.17 29.33 48.13
N THR A 4 -6.61 28.21 48.61
CA THR A 4 -7.18 26.83 48.65
C THR A 4 -7.66 26.11 47.36
N SER A 5 -7.16 24.89 47.14
CA SER A 5 -7.97 23.64 47.16
C SER A 5 -7.26 22.43 46.55
N ALA A 6 -6.97 21.43 47.40
CA ALA A 6 -6.92 20.04 47.01
C ALA A 6 -8.34 19.57 46.66
N PHE A 7 -8.57 18.92 45.51
CA PHE A 7 -9.85 18.26 45.23
C PHE A 7 -9.65 17.01 44.36
N ARG A 8 -9.70 15.84 45.03
CA ARG A 8 -10.00 14.52 44.47
C ARG A 8 -11.46 14.50 44.00
N PHE A 9 -11.75 14.51 42.70
CA PHE A 9 -13.03 14.09 42.09
C PHE A 9 -12.68 13.61 40.67
N LEU A 10 -12.74 12.33 40.29
CA LEU A 10 -13.93 11.49 40.08
C LEU A 10 -15.09 12.24 39.39
N LEU A 11 -14.96 12.46 38.08
CA LEU A 11 -16.01 12.71 37.07
C LEU A 11 -15.42 12.17 35.75
N LEU A 12 -15.61 10.93 35.28
CA LEU A 12 -16.84 10.19 34.94
C LEU A 12 -17.87 11.03 34.17
N LEU A 13 -17.58 11.30 32.89
CA LEU A 13 -18.56 11.60 31.85
C LEU A 13 -18.07 11.10 30.46
N VAL A 14 -18.13 9.78 30.25
CA VAL A 14 -18.47 9.21 28.93
C VAL A 14 -19.71 8.34 29.19
N PRO A 15 -20.87 8.63 28.58
CA PRO A 15 -22.16 8.18 29.08
C PRO A 15 -22.42 6.69 28.78
N VAL A 16 -22.71 5.94 29.86
CA VAL A 16 -23.87 5.04 30.04
C VAL A 16 -24.36 4.31 28.77
N VAL A 17 -24.06 3.01 28.65
CA VAL A 17 -24.98 1.87 28.39
C VAL A 17 -24.10 0.66 28.02
N TRP A 18 -23.50 0.00 29.02
CA TRP A 18 -22.95 -1.35 28.84
C TRP A 18 -23.20 -2.27 30.05
N VAL A 19 -23.93 -1.77 31.07
CA VAL A 19 -24.02 -2.41 32.40
C VAL A 19 -25.46 -2.79 32.75
N VAL A 20 -26.30 -3.10 31.75
CA VAL A 20 -27.66 -3.61 32.00
C VAL A 20 -27.83 -4.93 31.25
N ILE A 21 -28.13 -5.97 32.03
CA ILE A 21 -28.62 -7.31 31.64
C ILE A 21 -27.54 -8.40 31.47
N ARG A 22 -26.96 -8.69 32.62
CA ARG A 22 -26.43 -9.98 33.06
C ARG A 22 -27.52 -10.73 33.85
N LEU A 23 -28.40 -11.53 33.24
CA LEU A 23 -29.10 -12.69 33.89
C LEU A 23 -30.18 -13.32 32.98
N LEU A 24 -29.96 -14.53 32.43
CA LEU A 24 -30.85 -15.72 32.53
C LEU A 24 -30.17 -16.99 31.91
N PRO A 25 -30.45 -18.23 32.39
CA PRO A 25 -29.65 -19.44 32.15
C PRO A 25 -30.32 -20.53 31.27
N ALA A 26 -29.48 -21.50 30.83
CA ALA A 26 -29.78 -22.80 30.20
C ALA A 26 -30.38 -22.72 28.77
N GLU A 27 -29.88 -23.42 27.76
CA GLU A 27 -29.50 -24.83 27.71
C GLU A 27 -28.32 -25.07 26.76
N HIS A 28 -27.49 -26.06 27.07
CA HIS A 28 -26.48 -26.60 26.16
C HIS A 28 -27.15 -27.44 25.06
N PRO A 29 -26.97 -27.15 23.76
CA PRO A 29 -26.87 -28.21 22.78
C PRO A 29 -25.42 -28.66 22.69
N GLN A 30 -25.30 -29.98 22.63
CA GLN A 30 -24.07 -30.75 22.64
C GLN A 30 -23.10 -30.38 21.52
N TYR A 31 -21.84 -30.71 21.80
CA TYR A 31 -20.70 -30.82 20.89
C TYR A 31 -21.01 -31.68 19.66
N GLY A 32 -21.65 -31.07 18.66
CA GLY A 32 -21.78 -31.61 17.32
C GLY A 32 -20.60 -31.15 16.47
N ASN A 33 -19.53 -31.94 16.48
CA ASN A 33 -18.52 -32.04 15.42
C ASN A 33 -18.04 -30.71 14.80
N LEU A 34 -16.88 -30.22 15.27
CA LEU A 34 -16.00 -29.22 14.62
C LEU A 34 -15.43 -29.74 13.28
N ARG A 35 -16.30 -30.17 12.38
CA ARG A 35 -16.04 -30.20 10.95
C ARG A 35 -16.89 -29.07 10.41
N THR A 36 -16.27 -28.11 9.73
CA THR A 36 -16.89 -26.89 9.13
C THR A 36 -16.71 -25.56 9.89
N ILE A 37 -15.60 -25.37 10.63
CA ILE A 37 -15.04 -24.00 10.83
C ILE A 37 -13.71 -23.81 10.08
N VAL A 38 -13.13 -24.89 9.54
CA VAL A 38 -12.15 -24.79 8.44
C VAL A 38 -12.90 -24.53 7.14
N SER A 39 -13.53 -23.36 7.00
CA SER A 39 -14.08 -22.89 5.72
C SER A 39 -14.21 -21.37 5.63
N GLN A 40 -13.86 -20.60 6.67
CA GLN A 40 -14.01 -19.14 6.64
C GLN A 40 -12.79 -18.40 7.19
N GLU A 41 -11.60 -18.76 6.71
CA GLU A 41 -10.42 -17.88 6.72
C GLU A 41 -9.75 -17.79 5.32
N HIS A 42 -10.21 -18.52 4.30
CA HIS A 42 -9.51 -18.62 3.02
C HIS A 42 -9.80 -17.51 1.99
N GLN A 43 -10.60 -16.49 2.31
CA GLN A 43 -11.06 -15.56 1.26
C GLN A 43 -10.45 -14.14 1.30
N SER A 44 -9.68 -13.78 2.33
CA SER A 44 -9.05 -12.46 2.44
C SER A 44 -7.54 -12.44 2.19
N GLU A 45 -6.84 -13.59 2.20
CA GLU A 45 -5.38 -13.66 2.04
C GLU A 45 -4.92 -14.09 0.63
N GLN A 46 -5.81 -14.67 -0.19
CA GLN A 46 -5.43 -15.20 -1.51
C GLN A 46 -5.46 -14.14 -2.63
N GLU A 47 -6.34 -13.13 -2.54
CA GLU A 47 -6.41 -12.07 -3.57
C GLU A 47 -5.23 -11.08 -3.52
N THR A 48 -4.75 -10.73 -2.33
CA THR A 48 -3.62 -9.80 -2.16
C THR A 48 -2.29 -10.45 -2.53
N THR A 49 -2.10 -11.72 -2.18
CA THR A 49 -0.87 -12.45 -2.48
C THR A 49 -0.74 -12.76 -3.98
N GLY A 50 -1.83 -13.14 -4.65
CA GLY A 50 -1.85 -13.39 -6.10
C GLY A 50 -1.52 -12.15 -6.91
N ARG A 51 -2.18 -11.02 -6.63
CA ARG A 51 -1.96 -9.75 -7.32
C ARG A 51 -0.55 -9.19 -7.10
N ASN A 52 -0.04 -9.25 -5.87
CA ASN A 52 1.33 -8.81 -5.58
C ASN A 52 2.39 -9.70 -6.23
N LYS A 53 2.14 -11.01 -6.28
CA LYS A 53 3.03 -11.95 -6.98
C LYS A 53 3.00 -11.71 -8.49
N GLU A 54 1.83 -11.54 -9.09
CA GLU A 54 1.69 -11.23 -10.52
C GLU A 54 2.36 -9.89 -10.87
N ALA A 55 2.17 -8.85 -10.06
CA ALA A 55 2.84 -7.56 -10.25
C ALA A 55 4.36 -7.67 -10.11
N SER A 56 4.85 -8.45 -9.15
CA SER A 56 6.29 -8.70 -8.96
C SER A 56 6.90 -9.49 -10.12
N ASP A 57 6.23 -10.55 -10.56
CA ASP A 57 6.68 -11.40 -11.67
C ASP A 57 6.67 -10.60 -12.98
N THR A 58 5.65 -9.75 -13.19
CA THR A 58 5.56 -8.87 -14.35
C THR A 58 6.62 -7.77 -14.33
N PHE A 59 6.89 -7.17 -13.17
CA PHE A 59 7.98 -6.21 -13.02
C PHE A 59 9.33 -6.85 -13.37
N ALA A 60 9.58 -8.09 -12.93
CA ALA A 60 10.80 -8.83 -13.23
C ALA A 60 11.00 -9.05 -14.74
N ASN A 61 9.91 -9.27 -15.50
CA ASN A 61 9.98 -9.40 -16.96
C ASN A 61 10.48 -8.12 -17.66
N HIS A 62 10.36 -6.96 -17.01
CA HIS A 62 10.80 -5.66 -17.54
C HIS A 62 12.18 -5.23 -17.03
N ASP A 63 12.84 -6.03 -16.17
CA ASP A 63 14.12 -5.69 -15.54
C ASP A 63 15.20 -5.35 -16.59
N THR A 64 15.25 -6.08 -17.71
CA THR A 64 16.17 -5.81 -18.83
C THR A 64 15.95 -4.41 -19.44
N SER A 65 14.69 -4.02 -19.67
CA SER A 65 14.34 -2.70 -20.20
C SER A 65 14.71 -1.58 -19.23
N PHE A 66 14.45 -1.79 -17.93
CA PHE A 66 14.84 -0.83 -16.89
C PHE A 66 16.35 -0.67 -16.78
N ARG A 67 17.11 -1.76 -16.89
CA ARG A 67 18.58 -1.72 -16.92
C ARG A 67 19.09 -0.96 -18.13
N ALA A 68 18.54 -1.21 -19.31
CA ALA A 68 18.93 -0.50 -20.53
C ALA A 68 18.65 1.01 -20.40
N HIS A 69 17.47 1.40 -19.93
CA HIS A 69 17.14 2.80 -19.68
C HIS A 69 18.09 3.43 -18.64
N TYR A 70 18.39 2.72 -17.55
CA TYR A 70 19.35 3.18 -16.55
C TYR A 70 20.74 3.40 -17.16
N GLN A 71 21.25 2.48 -17.97
CA GLN A 71 22.56 2.62 -18.59
C GLN A 71 22.63 3.86 -19.49
N SER A 72 21.55 4.16 -20.21
CA SER A 72 21.50 5.32 -21.11
C SER A 72 21.33 6.66 -20.41
N HIS A 73 20.64 6.71 -19.26
CA HIS A 73 20.25 7.97 -18.62
C HIS A 73 20.93 8.26 -17.28
N PHE A 74 21.36 7.24 -16.55
CA PHE A 74 21.81 7.36 -15.17
C PHE A 74 23.19 6.72 -14.91
N ALA A 75 23.83 6.08 -15.89
CA ALA A 75 25.15 5.46 -15.69
C ALA A 75 26.22 6.44 -15.20
N THR A 76 26.10 7.73 -15.52
CA THR A 76 27.03 8.78 -15.09
C THR A 76 26.56 9.53 -13.83
N SER A 77 25.42 9.14 -13.24
CA SER A 77 24.85 9.81 -12.05
C SER A 77 25.66 9.58 -10.77
N GLY A 78 26.52 8.56 -10.75
CA GLY A 78 27.26 8.10 -9.57
C GLY A 78 26.47 7.16 -8.65
N TYR A 79 25.18 6.93 -8.93
CA TYR A 79 24.36 5.94 -8.24
C TYR A 79 24.21 4.68 -9.07
N ASP A 80 24.00 3.55 -8.41
CA ASP A 80 23.80 2.25 -9.06
C ASP A 80 22.34 2.05 -9.52
N PHE A 81 22.09 0.96 -10.26
CA PHE A 81 20.74 0.63 -10.73
C PHE A 81 19.75 0.45 -9.56
N ASN A 82 20.18 -0.10 -8.42
CA ASN A 82 19.28 -0.34 -7.29
C ASN A 82 18.71 0.95 -6.71
N HIS A 83 19.48 2.05 -6.77
CA HIS A 83 19.01 3.38 -6.39
C HIS A 83 17.74 3.79 -7.15
N TYR A 84 17.70 3.50 -8.46
CA TYR A 84 16.56 3.84 -9.32
C TYR A 84 15.50 2.75 -9.42
N ARG A 85 15.79 1.53 -8.94
CA ARG A 85 14.89 0.38 -9.07
C ARG A 85 13.53 0.61 -8.44
N LEU A 86 13.49 1.26 -7.27
CA LEU A 86 12.24 1.62 -6.60
C LEU A 86 11.42 2.64 -7.40
N ALA A 87 12.08 3.56 -8.12
CA ALA A 87 11.40 4.53 -8.98
C ALA A 87 10.72 3.85 -10.17
N TYR A 88 11.43 2.93 -10.85
CA TYR A 88 10.82 2.14 -11.93
C TYR A 88 9.63 1.33 -11.44
N LYS A 89 9.77 0.67 -10.29
CA LYS A 89 8.68 -0.11 -9.69
C LYS A 89 7.47 0.76 -9.38
N TYR A 90 7.69 1.91 -8.74
CA TYR A 90 6.62 2.84 -8.42
C TYR A 90 5.86 3.30 -9.66
N GLY A 91 6.59 3.67 -10.72
CA GLY A 91 5.99 4.01 -12.01
C GLY A 91 5.18 2.86 -12.62
N PHE A 92 5.75 1.66 -12.62
CA PHE A 92 5.09 0.47 -13.14
C PHE A 92 3.79 0.16 -12.38
N ASP A 93 3.84 0.25 -11.05
CA ASP A 93 2.69 0.03 -10.17
C ASP A 93 1.58 1.08 -10.44
N LEU A 94 1.92 2.34 -10.76
CA LEU A 94 0.93 3.36 -11.16
C LEU A 94 0.14 2.96 -12.41
N ALA A 95 0.75 2.22 -13.34
CA ALA A 95 0.07 1.78 -14.57
C ALA A 95 -0.85 0.56 -14.36
N LEU A 96 -0.79 -0.10 -13.21
CA LEU A 96 -1.69 -1.22 -12.89
C LEU A 96 -3.12 -0.73 -12.63
N ASP A 97 -3.27 0.49 -12.14
CA ASP A 97 -4.58 1.14 -11.96
C ASP A 97 -5.15 1.64 -13.29
N GLU A 98 -6.38 1.23 -13.61
CA GLU A 98 -7.02 1.56 -14.88
C GLU A 98 -7.25 3.06 -15.07
N ASP A 99 -7.60 3.77 -14.01
CA ASP A 99 -7.81 5.22 -14.06
C ASP A 99 -6.52 5.95 -14.42
N ASN A 100 -5.39 5.56 -13.81
CA ASN A 100 -4.08 6.13 -14.10
C ASN A 100 -3.62 5.84 -15.54
N ARG A 101 -4.05 4.72 -16.15
CA ARG A 101 -3.73 4.42 -17.56
C ARG A 101 -4.45 5.33 -18.55
N LYS A 102 -5.63 5.83 -18.19
CA LYS A 102 -6.42 6.75 -19.02
C LYS A 102 -5.97 8.20 -18.88
N MET A 103 -5.08 8.48 -17.93
CA MET A 103 -4.57 9.82 -17.66
C MET A 103 -3.32 10.14 -18.48
N GLU A 104 -3.19 11.41 -18.85
CA GLU A 104 -1.94 11.95 -19.40
C GLU A 104 -0.86 12.03 -18.32
N TRP A 105 0.39 11.76 -18.72
CA TRP A 105 1.54 11.77 -17.80
C TRP A 105 1.63 13.07 -16.99
N ASN A 106 1.40 14.23 -17.60
CA ASN A 106 1.53 15.52 -16.91
C ASN A 106 0.61 15.64 -15.69
N SER A 107 -0.62 15.11 -15.79
CA SER A 107 -1.59 15.13 -14.68
C SER A 107 -1.27 14.05 -13.64
N LEU A 108 -0.82 12.88 -14.09
CA LEU A 108 -0.41 11.79 -13.22
C LEU A 108 0.88 12.13 -12.46
N GLU A 109 1.82 12.87 -13.06
CA GLU A 109 3.11 13.25 -12.47
C GLU A 109 2.91 14.07 -11.19
N LEU A 110 1.92 14.96 -11.15
CA LEU A 110 1.61 15.74 -9.94
C LEU A 110 1.18 14.83 -8.79
N GLN A 111 0.29 13.87 -9.07
CA GLN A 111 -0.20 12.92 -8.06
C GLN A 111 0.91 11.96 -7.62
N ALA A 112 1.68 11.45 -8.57
CA ALA A 112 2.82 10.59 -8.33
C ALA A 112 3.85 11.28 -7.42
N ARG A 113 4.12 12.57 -7.67
CA ARG A 113 5.00 13.38 -6.83
C ARG A 113 4.46 13.57 -5.41
N GLN A 114 3.15 13.81 -5.26
CA GLN A 114 2.53 13.99 -3.94
C GLN A 114 2.64 12.72 -3.08
N ASN A 115 2.52 11.55 -3.71
CA ASN A 115 2.59 10.26 -3.04
C ASN A 115 4.02 9.72 -2.91
N TRP A 116 5.01 10.43 -3.47
CA TRP A 116 6.41 10.02 -3.43
C TRP A 116 7.03 10.23 -2.04
N ASN A 117 7.71 9.21 -1.54
CA ASN A 117 8.41 9.28 -0.26
C ASN A 117 9.91 9.52 -0.45
N GLU A 118 10.34 10.79 -0.38
CA GLU A 118 11.74 11.15 -0.60
C GLU A 118 12.71 10.53 0.41
N LYS A 119 12.26 10.23 1.63
CA LYS A 119 13.08 9.61 2.66
C LYS A 119 13.42 8.15 2.33
N LEU A 120 12.50 7.44 1.66
CA LEU A 120 12.68 6.03 1.32
C LEU A 120 13.22 5.81 -0.09
N MET A 121 12.87 6.70 -1.02
CA MET A 121 13.07 6.48 -2.46
C MET A 121 14.02 7.50 -3.09
N GLY A 122 14.51 8.48 -2.31
CA GLY A 122 15.39 9.54 -2.80
C GLY A 122 14.64 10.74 -3.38
N LEU A 123 15.38 11.74 -3.86
CA LEU A 123 14.79 13.00 -4.33
C LEU A 123 13.93 12.78 -5.58
N TRP A 124 12.71 13.33 -5.59
CA TRP A 124 11.79 13.20 -6.73
C TRP A 124 12.43 13.68 -8.04
N SER A 125 13.13 14.82 -8.00
CA SER A 125 13.74 15.43 -9.19
C SER A 125 14.75 14.53 -9.88
N GLN A 126 15.45 13.68 -9.13
CA GLN A 126 16.42 12.72 -9.64
C GLN A 126 15.75 11.45 -10.20
N HIS A 127 14.59 11.08 -9.65
CA HIS A 127 13.93 9.80 -9.92
C HIS A 127 12.76 9.89 -10.90
N ARG A 128 12.16 11.07 -11.10
CA ARG A 128 10.93 11.25 -11.90
C ARG A 128 11.00 10.67 -13.31
N LEU A 129 12.18 10.69 -13.95
CA LEU A 129 12.36 10.11 -15.28
C LEU A 129 12.29 8.57 -15.25
N ALA A 130 12.84 7.94 -14.21
CA ALA A 130 12.72 6.50 -13.98
C ALA A 130 11.26 6.12 -13.65
N VAL A 131 10.56 6.94 -12.85
CA VAL A 131 9.13 6.74 -12.57
C VAL A 131 8.31 6.79 -13.86
N ARG A 132 8.53 7.80 -14.70
CA ARG A 132 7.85 7.92 -15.99
C ARG A 132 8.07 6.68 -16.86
N TYR A 133 9.33 6.25 -17.01
CA TYR A 133 9.64 5.09 -17.83
C TYR A 133 9.02 3.79 -17.29
N GLY A 134 8.95 3.65 -15.96
CA GLY A 134 8.23 2.57 -15.28
C GLY A 134 6.76 2.52 -15.68
N TRP A 135 6.08 3.67 -15.61
CA TRP A 135 4.68 3.81 -16.01
C TRP A 135 4.47 3.46 -17.49
N GLU A 136 5.33 3.97 -18.37
CA GLU A 136 5.29 3.65 -19.80
C GLU A 136 5.47 2.14 -20.08
N GLN A 137 6.29 1.42 -19.30
CA GLN A 137 6.41 -0.04 -19.44
C GLN A 137 5.15 -0.75 -18.96
N GLY A 138 4.55 -0.31 -17.85
CA GLY A 138 3.29 -0.87 -17.38
C GLY A 138 2.13 -0.64 -18.35
N LEU A 139 2.10 0.49 -19.06
CA LEU A 139 1.13 0.72 -20.14
C LEU A 139 1.26 -0.29 -21.27
N LYS A 140 2.49 -0.60 -21.71
CA LYS A 140 2.74 -1.59 -22.78
C LYS A 140 2.27 -3.00 -22.42
N MET A 141 2.25 -3.34 -21.13
CA MET A 141 1.71 -4.62 -20.67
C MET A 141 0.21 -4.72 -20.93
N HIS A 142 -0.52 -3.60 -20.81
CA HIS A 142 -1.99 -3.55 -20.94
C HIS A 142 -2.48 -3.04 -22.31
N GLY A 143 -1.62 -2.39 -23.09
CA GLY A 143 -1.91 -1.88 -24.42
C GLY A 143 -1.19 -2.71 -25.49
N GLY A 144 -1.92 -3.67 -26.07
CA GLY A 144 -1.61 -4.33 -27.33
C GLY A 144 -2.65 -3.97 -28.38
#